data_AF-A0A7G2JYW5-F1
#
_entry.id   AF-A0A7G2JYW5-F1
#
_cell.length_a   1.000
_cell.length_b   1.000
_cell.length_c   1.000
_cell.angle_alpha   90.00
_cell.angle_beta   90.00
_cell.angle_gamma   90.00
#
_symmetry.space_group_name_H-M   'P 1'
#
loop_
_entity.id
_entity.type
_entity.pdbx_description
1 polymer ?
#
loop_
_entity_poly.entity_id
_entity_poly.type
_entity_poly.pdbx_seq_one_letter_code
_entity_poly.pdbx_strand_id
1 'polypeptide(L)'
;LLLALLPFLYACSNSSNQGINYDEAFAKDTQGLDILTGQFSHNIDRIWGVNELLVASRKDYVKYTDSFYTRSHVSFDEGNIVIETQQDLNRLHNAIVHTLLMGADAKGIDLLALG
;
A
#
# COMPACT_ATOMS: atom_id res chain seq x y z
N LEU A 1 20.61 -24.51 -53.37
CA LEU A 1 19.50 -23.71 -52.80
C LEU A 1 19.05 -24.16 -51.40
N LEU A 2 19.54 -25.29 -50.85
CA LEU A 2 19.08 -25.83 -49.55
C LEU A 2 19.98 -25.52 -48.33
N LEU A 3 21.16 -24.93 -48.50
CA LEU A 3 22.12 -24.69 -47.39
C LEU A 3 21.96 -23.33 -46.68
N ALA A 4 21.15 -22.41 -47.20
CA ALA A 4 21.05 -21.04 -46.68
C ALA A 4 20.03 -20.85 -45.53
N LEU A 5 19.29 -21.90 -45.15
CA LEU A 5 18.23 -21.83 -44.13
C LEU A 5 18.67 -22.31 -42.73
N LEU A 6 19.92 -22.77 -42.57
CA LEU A 6 20.44 -23.27 -41.31
C LEU A 6 20.55 -22.23 -40.16
N PRO A 7 20.78 -20.91 -40.39
CA PRO A 7 20.84 -19.96 -39.27
C PRO A 7 19.45 -19.59 -38.72
N PHE A 8 18.36 -19.88 -39.44
CA PHE A 8 17.00 -19.59 -38.96
C PHE A 8 16.49 -20.61 -37.94
N LEU A 9 17.07 -21.81 -37.89
CA LEU A 9 16.67 -22.88 -36.97
C LEU A 9 17.32 -22.77 -35.58
N TYR A 10 18.33 -21.89 -35.41
CA TYR A 10 18.95 -21.64 -34.10
C TYR A 10 18.31 -20.48 -33.31
N ALA A 11 17.36 -19.74 -33.90
CA ALA A 11 16.69 -18.63 -33.24
C ALA A 11 15.57 -19.08 -32.27
N CYS A 12 15.18 -20.35 -32.28
CA CYS A 12 14.15 -20.90 -31.38
C CYS A 12 14.72 -21.99 -30.47
N SER A 13 15.84 -21.73 -29.79
CA SER A 13 16.26 -22.55 -28.66
C SER A 13 16.86 -21.68 -27.57
N ASN A 14 16.03 -20.83 -26.98
CA ASN A 14 16.33 -20.24 -25.67
C ASN A 14 15.20 -20.55 -24.70
N SER A 15 14.99 -21.84 -24.44
CA SER A 15 14.30 -22.27 -23.22
C SER A 15 15.31 -22.24 -22.07
N SER A 16 15.82 -21.05 -21.75
CA SER A 16 16.36 -20.83 -20.42
C SER A 16 15.17 -20.83 -19.48
N ASN A 17 14.95 -21.95 -18.80
CA ASN A 17 14.30 -21.97 -17.49
C ASN A 17 15.11 -21.02 -16.60
N GLN A 18 14.83 -19.71 -16.68
CA GLN A 18 15.28 -18.76 -15.68
C GLN A 18 14.42 -19.06 -14.46
N GLY A 19 14.94 -19.91 -13.57
CA GLY A 19 14.41 -20.03 -12.23
C GLY A 19 14.28 -18.62 -11.65
N ILE A 20 13.17 -18.36 -10.96
CA ILE A 20 12.88 -17.06 -10.37
C ILE A 20 14.08 -16.67 -9.51
N ASN A 21 14.76 -15.59 -9.87
CA ASN A 21 15.80 -15.02 -9.02
C ASN A 21 15.12 -14.32 -7.85
N TYR A 22 14.96 -15.05 -6.75
CA TYR A 22 14.25 -14.58 -5.56
C TYR A 22 14.83 -13.28 -5.01
N ASP A 23 16.13 -13.05 -5.13
CA ASP A 23 16.80 -11.83 -4.66
C ASP A 23 16.39 -10.61 -5.50
N GLU A 24 16.27 -10.78 -6.82
CA GLU A 24 15.83 -9.73 -7.74
C GLU A 24 14.34 -9.41 -7.58
N ALA A 25 13.50 -10.45 -7.44
CA ALA A 25 12.08 -10.28 -7.20
C ALA A 25 11.80 -9.55 -5.87
N PHE A 26 12.49 -9.96 -4.79
CA PHE A 26 12.36 -9.33 -3.48
C PHE A 26 12.85 -7.87 -3.48
N ALA A 27 13.97 -7.58 -4.17
CA ALA A 27 14.47 -6.22 -4.31
C ALA A 27 13.47 -5.32 -5.06
N LYS A 28 12.87 -5.83 -6.15
CA LYS A 28 11.85 -5.11 -6.91
C LYS A 28 10.59 -4.84 -6.07
N ASP A 29 10.14 -5.82 -5.30
CA ASP A 29 8.94 -5.69 -4.46
C ASP A 29 9.17 -4.66 -3.35
N THR A 30 10.34 -4.68 -2.72
CA THR A 30 10.73 -3.68 -1.70
C THR A 30 10.77 -2.27 -2.30
N GLN A 31 11.39 -2.12 -3.47
CA GLN A 31 11.43 -0.84 -4.18
C GLN A 31 10.02 -0.34 -4.56
N GLY A 32 9.14 -1.24 -4.99
CA GLY A 32 7.74 -0.89 -5.28
C GLY A 32 7.01 -0.36 -4.05
N LEU A 33 7.20 -1.02 -2.89
CA LEU A 33 6.62 -0.59 -1.63
C LEU A 33 7.15 0.77 -1.17
N ASP A 34 8.46 1.03 -1.35
CA ASP A 34 9.06 2.33 -1.03
C ASP A 34 8.44 3.47 -1.84
N ILE A 35 8.20 3.23 -3.14
CA ILE A 35 7.53 4.20 -4.02
C ILE A 35 6.11 4.47 -3.55
N LEU A 36 5.34 3.43 -3.22
CA LEU A 36 3.96 3.56 -2.74
C LEU A 36 3.91 4.32 -1.41
N THR A 37 4.82 4.03 -0.49
CA THR A 37 4.93 4.71 0.80
C THR A 37 5.28 6.18 0.61
N GLY A 38 6.20 6.50 -0.31
CA GLY A 38 6.53 7.88 -0.66
C GLY A 38 5.34 8.66 -1.25
N GLN A 39 4.57 8.04 -2.15
CA GLN A 39 3.37 8.63 -2.72
C GLN A 39 2.26 8.84 -1.67
N PHE A 40 2.10 7.88 -0.76
CA PHE A 40 1.18 7.95 0.37
C PHE A 40 1.49 9.15 1.27
N SER A 41 2.74 9.26 1.75
CA SER A 41 3.15 10.37 2.61
C SER A 41 2.96 11.73 1.93
N HIS A 42 3.31 11.84 0.65
CA HIS A 42 3.13 13.09 -0.10
C HIS A 42 1.67 13.53 -0.22
N ASN A 43 0.73 12.59 -0.39
CA ASN A 43 -0.70 12.91 -0.45
C ASN A 43 -1.22 13.43 0.89
N ILE A 44 -0.76 12.85 2.00
CA ILE A 44 -1.14 13.27 3.35
C ILE A 44 -0.57 14.66 3.64
N ASP A 45 0.72 14.88 3.36
CA ASP A 45 1.37 16.18 3.59
C ASP A 45 0.65 17.33 2.87
N ARG A 46 0.09 17.06 1.69
CA ARG A 46 -0.67 18.05 0.91
C ARG A 46 -2.01 18.44 1.55
N ILE A 47 -2.65 17.55 2.31
CA ILE A 47 -3.99 17.76 2.89
C ILE A 47 -3.90 18.16 4.37
N TRP A 48 -3.04 17.49 5.13
CA TRP A 48 -2.91 17.68 6.58
C TRP A 48 -1.74 18.60 6.96
N GLY A 49 -0.74 18.72 6.09
CA GLY A 49 0.49 19.44 6.36
C GLY A 49 1.62 18.51 6.82
N VAL A 50 2.85 18.95 6.60
CA VAL A 50 4.09 18.16 6.80
C VAL A 50 4.35 17.72 8.25
N ASN A 51 3.69 18.34 9.22
CA ASN A 51 3.84 17.99 10.65
C ASN A 51 2.75 17.03 11.14
N GLU A 52 1.80 16.66 10.28
CA GLU A 52 0.60 15.89 10.62
C GLU A 52 0.59 14.49 9.98
N LEU A 53 1.74 14.03 9.49
CA LEU A 53 1.90 12.69 8.95
C LEU A 53 1.80 11.65 10.06
N LEU A 54 0.69 10.91 10.08
CA LEU A 54 0.48 9.74 10.93
C LEU A 54 0.59 8.48 10.08
N VAL A 55 1.43 7.53 10.51
CA VAL A 55 1.66 6.28 9.79
C VAL A 55 1.38 5.12 10.73
N ALA A 56 0.80 4.05 10.19
CA ALA A 56 0.57 2.83 10.93
C ALA A 56 1.90 2.25 11.44
N SER A 57 1.86 1.72 12.67
CA SER A 57 3.01 1.14 13.35
C SER A 57 2.63 -0.23 13.91
N ARG A 58 3.56 -0.91 14.58
CA ARG A 58 3.24 -2.15 15.32
C ARG A 58 2.18 -1.93 16.41
N LYS A 59 2.10 -0.70 16.94
CA LYS A 59 1.28 -0.32 18.10
C LYS A 59 0.21 0.72 17.77
N ASP A 60 0.17 1.17 16.51
CA ASP A 60 -0.77 2.16 16.02
C ASP A 60 -1.43 1.64 14.75
N TYR A 61 -2.75 1.48 14.81
CA TYR A 61 -3.54 1.34 13.59
C TYR A 61 -3.86 2.73 13.07
N VAL A 62 -3.46 3.03 11.84
CA VAL A 62 -3.81 4.28 11.16
C VAL A 62 -4.37 3.92 9.78
N LYS A 63 -5.59 4.39 9.50
CA LYS A 63 -6.24 4.19 8.19
C LYS A 63 -6.78 5.51 7.66
N TYR A 64 -6.40 5.82 6.44
CA TYR A 64 -6.94 6.94 5.68
C TYR A 64 -8.04 6.46 4.72
N THR A 65 -9.12 7.23 4.65
CA THR A 65 -10.28 7.02 3.78
C THR A 65 -10.68 8.35 3.15
N ASP A 66 -11.71 8.36 2.30
CA ASP A 66 -12.26 9.58 1.72
C ASP A 66 -11.21 10.44 0.99
N SER A 67 -10.38 9.82 0.15
CA SER A 67 -9.28 10.52 -0.55
C SER A 67 -8.30 11.23 0.40
N PHE A 68 -7.96 10.58 1.53
CA PHE A 68 -7.07 11.03 2.60
C PHE A 68 -7.63 12.14 3.51
N TYR A 69 -8.86 12.59 3.31
CA TYR A 69 -9.44 13.65 4.16
C TYR A 69 -9.94 13.15 5.53
N THR A 70 -10.08 11.84 5.70
CA THR A 70 -10.53 11.22 6.95
C THR A 70 -9.50 10.20 7.41
N ARG A 71 -9.05 10.30 8.68
CA ARG A 71 -8.11 9.36 9.30
C ARG A 71 -8.70 8.76 10.57
N SER A 72 -8.54 7.45 10.72
CA SER A 72 -8.88 6.70 11.93
C SER A 72 -7.60 6.18 12.57
N HIS A 73 -7.31 6.60 13.80
CA HIS A 73 -6.14 6.22 14.58
C HIS A 73 -6.58 5.48 15.84
N VAL A 74 -6.00 4.29 16.06
CA VAL A 74 -6.16 3.53 17.30
C VAL A 74 -4.77 3.31 17.88
N SER A 75 -4.52 3.85 19.07
CA SER A 75 -3.30 3.53 19.83
C SER A 75 -3.56 2.33 20.72
N PHE A 76 -2.82 1.25 20.51
CA PHE A 76 -2.88 0.08 21.37
C PHE A 76 -2.10 0.26 22.68
N ASP A 77 -1.18 1.23 22.74
CA ASP A 77 -0.45 1.58 23.95
C ASP A 77 -1.28 2.46 24.88
N GLU A 78 -1.90 3.52 24.34
CA GLU A 78 -2.70 4.47 25.14
C GLU A 78 -4.15 4.02 25.34
N GLY A 79 -4.63 3.09 24.51
CA GLY A 79 -6.00 2.59 24.55
C GLY A 79 -7.04 3.62 24.09
N ASN A 80 -6.65 4.57 23.24
CA ASN A 80 -7.53 5.60 22.67
C ASN A 80 -7.84 5.34 21.20
N ILE A 81 -9.01 5.84 20.78
CA ILE A 81 -9.44 5.84 19.38
C ILE A 81 -9.71 7.30 19.01
N VAL A 82 -9.00 7.81 18.02
CA VAL A 82 -9.10 9.17 17.51
C VAL A 82 -9.51 9.10 16.05
N ILE A 83 -10.60 9.78 15.69
CA ILE A 83 -11.11 9.81 14.32
C ILE A 83 -11.30 11.27 13.94
N GLU A 84 -10.67 11.66 12.84
CA GLU A 84 -10.59 13.04 12.40
C GLU A 84 -10.94 13.14 10.92
N THR A 85 -11.63 14.21 10.54
CA THR A 85 -11.92 14.51 9.14
C THR A 85 -11.82 16.02 8.90
N GLN A 86 -11.33 16.40 7.73
CA GLN A 86 -11.40 17.78 7.24
C GLN A 86 -12.65 18.04 6.36
N GLN A 87 -13.59 17.09 6.32
CA GLN A 87 -14.83 17.15 5.53
C GLN A 87 -16.05 17.27 6.46
N ASP A 88 -17.22 16.79 6.00
CA ASP A 88 -18.48 16.91 6.72
C ASP A 88 -18.67 15.85 7.83
N LEU A 89 -19.67 16.08 8.69
CA LEU A 89 -19.97 15.25 9.84
C LEU A 89 -20.39 13.81 9.47
N ASN A 90 -20.95 13.58 8.27
CA ASN A 90 -21.34 12.24 7.86
C ASN A 90 -20.12 11.36 7.58
N ARG A 91 -19.03 11.95 7.06
CA ARG A 91 -17.75 11.25 6.88
C ARG A 91 -17.18 10.79 8.21
N LEU A 92 -17.19 11.68 9.21
CA LEU A 92 -16.79 11.35 10.57
C LEU A 92 -17.63 10.20 11.14
N HIS A 93 -18.95 10.30 11.03
CA HIS A 93 -19.87 9.26 11.50
C HIS A 93 -19.59 7.90 10.85
N ASN A 94 -19.43 7.87 9.52
CA ASN A 94 -19.16 6.64 8.79
C ASN A 94 -17.82 6.01 9.19
N ALA A 95 -16.78 6.83 9.40
CA ALA A 95 -15.48 6.36 9.87
C ALA A 95 -15.55 5.80 11.30
N ILE A 96 -16.33 6.43 12.19
CA ILE A 96 -16.60 5.91 13.54
C ILE A 96 -17.26 4.53 13.46
N VAL A 97 -18.37 4.42 12.73
CA VAL A 97 -19.10 3.15 12.58
C VAL A 97 -18.19 2.07 12.00
N HIS A 98 -17.46 2.39 10.93
CA HIS A 98 -16.54 1.44 10.29
C HIS A 98 -15.44 0.98 11.24
N THR A 99 -14.79 1.90 11.97
CA THR A 99 -13.69 1.57 12.88
C THR A 99 -14.15 0.68 14.03
N LEU A 100 -15.34 0.91 14.58
CA LEU A 100 -15.89 0.11 15.68
C LEU A 100 -16.38 -1.27 15.24
N LEU A 101 -16.80 -1.43 13.98
CA LEU A 101 -17.31 -2.68 13.43
C LEU A 101 -16.27 -3.44 12.58
N MET A 102 -15.04 -2.93 12.51
CA MET A 102 -13.97 -3.57 11.74
C MET A 102 -13.66 -4.94 12.31
N GLY A 103 -13.64 -5.96 11.44
CA GLY A 103 -13.29 -7.33 11.83
C GLY A 103 -11.82 -7.45 12.24
N ALA A 104 -11.50 -8.44 13.08
CA ALA A 104 -10.14 -8.68 13.56
C ALA A 104 -9.19 -9.31 12.52
N ASP A 105 -9.68 -9.61 11.31
CA ASP A 105 -8.85 -10.20 10.25
C ASP A 105 -8.09 -9.13 9.47
N ALA A 106 -6.77 -9.09 9.67
CA ALA A 106 -5.88 -8.14 9.02
C ALA A 106 -5.51 -8.53 7.57
N LYS A 107 -5.80 -9.76 7.11
CA LYS A 107 -5.29 -10.27 5.82
C LYS A 107 -5.84 -9.54 4.59
N GLY A 108 -6.91 -8.74 4.74
CA GLY A 108 -7.51 -7.96 3.67
C GLY A 108 -7.39 -6.44 3.84
N ILE A 109 -6.66 -5.96 4.86
CA ILE A 109 -6.58 -4.54 5.17
C ILE A 109 -5.25 -3.98 4.63
N ASP A 110 -5.34 -3.16 3.60
CA ASP A 110 -4.23 -2.34 3.15
C ASP A 110 -4.25 -0.99 3.88
N LEU A 111 -3.20 -0.70 4.66
CA LEU A 111 -3.07 0.53 5.44
C LEU A 111 -2.43 1.68 4.65
N LEU A 112 -1.77 1.38 3.54
CA LEU A 112 -1.07 2.34 2.69
C LEU A 112 -1.92 2.76 1.48
N ALA A 113 -2.98 2.01 1.18
CA ALA A 113 -3.97 2.40 0.19
C ALA A 113 -5.17 3.16 0.79
N LEU A 114 -5.81 3.94 -0.07
CA LEU A 114 -7.12 4.53 0.20
C LEU A 114 -8.15 3.43 0.45
N GLY A 115 -8.88 3.55 1.57
CA GLY A 115 -10.08 2.75 1.85
C GLY A 115 -11.35 3.44 1.40
#